data_AF-A0A6P5JBW8-F1
#
_entry.id   AF-A0A6P5JBW8-F1
#
_cell.length_a   1.000
_cell.length_b   1.000
_cell.length_c   1.000
_cell.angle_alpha   90.00
_cell.angle_beta   90.00
_cell.angle_gamma   90.00
#
_symmetry.space_group_name_H-M   'P 1'
#
loop_
_entity.id
_entity.type
_entity.pdbx_description
1 polymer ?
#
loop_
_entity_poly.entity_id
_entity_poly.type
_entity_poly.pdbx_seq_one_letter_code
_entity_poly.pdbx_strand_id
1 'polypeptide(L)'
;MALLPAPGSVIVPDWHESTEGKEHLSSILRKNRRRVFGLLERLVLPPQVAADTASYKIFVSGKSGVGKTALVAKLAGLEVPVIHHETVGIQTTIVYWPAKLQASDRVVIFRFEFWDCGEAALKKFDHILPACKEKTDAFLFLFSFTDRSSFEDLPAQLSRVAGDVPNTVKMVIGSKFDQYMHTDVPERDLTAFRQAWDLPLLRVKSVPGRRLADGRTLDGRAGLADVAHILNGLGEHLWHQDQVAAGLVPGPQESSPDGGQG
;
A
#
# COMPACT_ATOMS: atom_id res chain seq x y z
N MET A 1 7.85 6.42 19.51
CA MET A 1 7.34 5.85 18.24
C MET A 1 8.32 4.77 17.79
N ALA A 2 7.84 3.64 17.27
CA ALA A 2 8.74 2.62 16.72
C ALA A 2 9.46 3.24 15.52
N LEU A 3 10.77 3.02 15.41
CA LEU A 3 11.53 3.47 14.25
C LEU A 3 10.94 2.84 13.00
N LEU A 4 10.62 3.65 12.00
CA LEU A 4 10.21 3.14 10.69
C LEU A 4 11.34 2.24 10.15
N PRO A 5 11.01 1.06 9.60
CA PRO A 5 12.03 0.23 8.98
C PRO A 5 12.68 1.00 7.82
N ALA A 6 14.01 1.02 7.80
CA ALA A 6 14.73 1.55 6.64
C ALA A 6 14.36 0.74 5.38
N PRO A 7 14.17 1.38 4.22
CA PRO A 7 13.86 0.65 2.98
C PRO A 7 14.89 -0.45 2.71
N GLY A 8 14.42 -1.68 2.48
CA GLY A 8 15.26 -2.85 2.23
C GLY A 8 15.81 -3.54 3.49
N SER A 9 15.44 -3.11 4.70
CA SER A 9 15.91 -3.74 5.94
C SER A 9 15.14 -5.01 6.30
N VAL A 10 13.91 -5.15 5.80
CA VAL A 10 13.01 -6.27 6.13
C VAL A 10 12.81 -7.18 4.92
N ILE A 11 12.63 -6.60 3.73
CA ILE A 11 12.45 -7.34 2.48
C ILE A 11 13.69 -7.14 1.61
N VAL A 12 14.20 -8.22 1.01
CA VAL A 12 15.33 -8.17 0.08
C VAL A 12 14.96 -7.28 -1.12
N PRO A 13 15.66 -6.15 -1.34
CA PRO A 13 15.40 -5.27 -2.48
C PRO A 13 15.55 -6.00 -3.80
N ASP A 14 14.69 -5.69 -4.77
CA ASP A 14 14.74 -6.21 -6.14
C ASP A 14 14.75 -7.75 -6.27
N TRP A 15 14.47 -8.49 -5.20
CA TRP A 15 14.43 -9.97 -5.24
C TRP A 15 13.42 -10.50 -6.25
N HIS A 16 12.35 -9.75 -6.50
CA HIS A 16 11.35 -10.04 -7.54
C HIS A 16 11.95 -10.12 -8.97
N GLU A 17 13.14 -9.55 -9.19
CA GLU A 17 13.87 -9.64 -10.46
C GLU A 17 14.79 -10.87 -10.54
N SER A 18 15.10 -11.52 -9.42
CA SER A 18 15.93 -12.73 -9.37
C SER A 18 15.25 -13.92 -10.07
N THR A 19 16.00 -14.98 -10.36
CA THR A 19 15.45 -16.22 -10.93
C THR A 19 14.43 -16.86 -9.98
N GLU A 20 14.75 -16.96 -8.70
CA GLU A 20 13.87 -17.47 -7.65
C GLU A 20 12.58 -16.63 -7.51
N GLY A 21 12.72 -15.30 -7.45
CA GLY A 21 11.58 -14.39 -7.37
C GLY A 21 10.67 -14.48 -8.59
N LYS A 22 11.26 -14.62 -9.78
CA LYS A 22 10.53 -14.81 -11.04
C LYS A 22 9.71 -16.10 -11.09
N GLU A 23 10.16 -17.17 -10.43
CA GLU A 23 9.42 -18.42 -10.29
C GLU A 23 8.21 -18.24 -9.37
N HIS A 24 8.38 -17.60 -8.21
CA HIS A 24 7.27 -17.30 -7.31
C HIS A 24 6.24 -16.36 -7.96
N LEU A 25 6.70 -15.34 -8.68
CA LEU A 25 5.82 -14.41 -9.40
C LEU A 25 5.03 -15.08 -10.53
N SER A 26 5.49 -16.22 -11.05
CA SER A 26 4.74 -16.97 -12.06
C SER A 26 3.38 -17.44 -11.53
N SER A 27 3.24 -17.66 -10.22
CA SER A 27 2.00 -18.10 -9.58
C SER A 27 0.89 -17.03 -9.60
N ILE A 28 1.28 -15.76 -9.61
CA ILE A 28 0.37 -14.61 -9.69
C ILE A 28 0.22 -14.09 -11.14
N LEU A 29 0.86 -14.76 -12.09
CA LEU A 29 0.76 -14.46 -13.52
C LEU A 29 -0.01 -15.57 -14.25
N ARG A 30 -0.86 -15.21 -15.21
CA ARG A 30 -1.50 -16.15 -16.14
C ARG A 30 -1.26 -15.66 -17.56
N LYS A 31 -0.58 -16.45 -18.39
CA LYS A 31 -0.18 -16.07 -19.75
C LYS A 31 0.57 -14.71 -19.78
N ASN A 32 1.53 -14.53 -18.87
CA ASN A 32 2.30 -13.29 -18.68
C ASN A 32 1.47 -12.04 -18.32
N ARG A 33 0.26 -12.20 -17.75
CA ARG A 33 -0.58 -11.10 -17.24
C ARG A 33 -0.87 -11.28 -15.76
N ARG A 34 -1.07 -10.19 -15.02
CA ARG A 34 -1.50 -10.27 -13.61
C ARG A 34 -2.83 -11.00 -13.50
N ARG A 35 -2.86 -12.04 -12.66
CA ARG A 35 -4.09 -12.77 -12.33
C ARG A 35 -4.93 -11.93 -11.37
N VAL A 36 -6.21 -11.79 -11.69
CA VAL A 36 -7.21 -11.22 -10.78
C VAL A 36 -7.74 -12.34 -9.91
N PHE A 37 -7.78 -12.11 -8.60
CA PHE A 37 -8.29 -13.07 -7.64
C PHE A 37 -9.63 -12.59 -7.11
N GLY A 38 -10.64 -13.48 -7.10
CA GLY A 38 -11.88 -13.23 -6.40
C GLY A 38 -11.67 -13.17 -4.87
N LEU A 39 -12.62 -12.60 -4.14
CA LEU A 39 -12.50 -12.41 -2.67
C LEU A 39 -12.23 -13.70 -1.89
N LEU A 40 -12.81 -14.81 -2.35
CA LEU A 40 -12.67 -16.13 -1.75
C LEU A 40 -11.56 -16.96 -2.41
N GLU A 41 -10.99 -16.48 -3.51
CA GLU A 41 -9.97 -17.19 -4.26
C GLU A 41 -8.63 -17.08 -3.54
N ARG A 42 -7.96 -18.22 -3.37
CA ARG A 42 -6.64 -18.29 -2.76
C ARG A 42 -5.58 -18.58 -3.80
N LEU A 43 -4.40 -17.98 -3.63
CA LEU A 43 -3.23 -18.37 -4.40
C LEU A 43 -2.86 -19.82 -4.07
N VAL A 44 -2.73 -20.65 -5.09
CA VAL A 44 -2.25 -22.02 -4.96
C VAL A 44 -0.83 -22.06 -5.52
N LEU A 45 0.13 -22.29 -4.63
CA LEU A 45 1.55 -22.42 -4.98
C LEU A 45 1.87 -23.88 -5.31
N PRO A 46 2.68 -24.15 -6.35
CA PRO A 46 3.31 -25.45 -6.52
C PRO A 46 4.14 -25.82 -5.28
N PRO A 47 4.25 -27.13 -4.92
CA PRO A 47 5.00 -27.56 -3.73
C PRO A 47 6.48 -27.10 -3.72
N GLN A 48 7.06 -26.92 -4.90
CA GLN A 48 8.45 -26.49 -5.08
C GLN A 48 8.70 -25.03 -4.65
N VAL A 49 7.66 -24.20 -4.63
CA VAL A 49 7.70 -22.77 -4.27
C VAL A 49 6.70 -22.47 -3.14
N ALA A 50 6.44 -23.46 -2.29
CA ALA A 50 5.54 -23.31 -1.16
C ALA A 50 6.08 -22.25 -0.19
N ALA A 51 5.24 -21.27 0.13
CA ALA A 51 5.56 -20.15 1.00
C ALA A 51 4.36 -19.83 1.89
N ASP A 52 4.64 -19.40 3.12
CA ASP A 52 3.60 -18.96 4.05
C ASP A 52 2.90 -17.70 3.53
N THR A 53 1.62 -17.55 3.82
CA THR A 53 0.84 -16.38 3.40
C THR A 53 0.52 -15.48 4.59
N ALA A 54 1.02 -14.25 4.56
CA ALA A 54 0.66 -13.20 5.51
C ALA A 54 -0.47 -12.34 4.91
N SER A 55 -1.57 -12.16 5.63
CA SER A 55 -2.77 -11.48 5.11
C SER A 55 -3.01 -10.18 5.84
N TYR A 56 -3.22 -9.10 5.07
CA TYR A 56 -3.38 -7.75 5.62
C TYR A 56 -4.57 -7.03 4.99
N LYS A 57 -5.42 -6.43 5.83
CA LYS A 57 -6.48 -5.51 5.41
C LYS A 57 -5.92 -4.09 5.37
N ILE A 58 -6.05 -3.45 4.22
CA ILE A 58 -5.53 -2.11 3.96
C ILE A 58 -6.67 -1.19 3.56
N PHE A 59 -6.90 -0.12 4.33
CA PHE A 59 -7.87 0.91 3.97
C PHE A 59 -7.21 2.05 3.19
N VAL A 60 -7.79 2.39 2.03
CA VAL A 60 -7.32 3.49 1.17
C VAL A 60 -8.21 4.72 1.37
N SER A 61 -7.62 5.82 1.82
CA SER A 61 -8.32 7.06 2.14
C SER A 61 -7.70 8.27 1.44
N GLY A 62 -8.50 9.32 1.23
CA GLY A 62 -8.09 10.54 0.53
C GLY A 62 -9.27 11.18 -0.20
N LYS A 63 -9.07 12.41 -0.69
CA LYS A 63 -10.13 13.18 -1.37
C LYS A 63 -10.68 12.50 -2.62
N SER A 64 -11.86 12.91 -3.07
CA SER A 64 -12.38 12.52 -4.38
C SER A 64 -11.40 12.95 -5.50
N GLY A 65 -11.23 12.13 -6.53
CA GLY A 65 -10.39 12.46 -7.68
C GLY A 65 -8.86 12.36 -7.48
N VAL A 66 -8.37 12.03 -6.28
CA VAL A 66 -6.93 11.86 -6.02
C VAL A 66 -6.34 10.57 -6.61
N GLY A 67 -7.16 9.67 -7.15
CA GLY A 67 -6.67 8.44 -7.81
C GLY A 67 -6.55 7.20 -6.92
N LYS A 68 -7.41 7.07 -5.89
CA LYS A 68 -7.47 5.88 -5.01
C LYS A 68 -7.73 4.59 -5.80
N THR A 69 -8.81 4.57 -6.57
CA THR A 69 -9.19 3.44 -7.43
C THR A 69 -8.13 3.18 -8.50
N ALA A 70 -7.50 4.23 -9.03
CA ALA A 70 -6.42 4.11 -10.00
C ALA A 70 -5.15 3.46 -9.42
N LEU A 71 -4.79 3.80 -8.18
CA LEU A 71 -3.71 3.12 -7.45
C LEU A 71 -4.04 1.64 -7.24
N VAL A 72 -5.20 1.33 -6.66
CA VAL A 72 -5.58 -0.06 -6.36
C VAL A 72 -5.63 -0.91 -7.64
N ALA A 73 -6.18 -0.37 -8.72
CA ALA A 73 -6.15 -1.01 -10.03
C ALA A 73 -4.72 -1.29 -10.50
N LYS A 74 -3.82 -0.28 -10.43
CA LYS A 74 -2.41 -0.45 -10.82
C LYS A 74 -1.70 -1.52 -9.99
N LEU A 75 -1.88 -1.53 -8.67
CA LEU A 75 -1.28 -2.54 -7.77
C LEU A 75 -1.79 -3.95 -8.07
N ALA A 76 -3.08 -4.09 -8.41
CA ALA A 76 -3.66 -5.37 -8.79
C ALA A 76 -3.27 -5.81 -10.21
N GLY A 77 -2.72 -4.92 -11.03
CA GLY A 77 -2.46 -5.17 -12.45
C GLY A 77 -3.75 -5.17 -13.29
N LEU A 78 -4.76 -4.43 -12.84
CA LEU A 78 -5.97 -4.13 -13.57
C LEU A 78 -5.76 -2.90 -14.46
N GLU A 79 -6.62 -2.74 -15.46
CA GLU A 79 -6.64 -1.54 -16.29
C GLU A 79 -6.92 -0.31 -15.42
N VAL A 80 -6.03 0.68 -15.53
CA VAL A 80 -6.15 1.91 -14.75
C VAL A 80 -7.26 2.78 -15.35
N PRO A 81 -8.29 3.16 -14.57
CA PRO A 81 -9.37 4.03 -15.07
C PRO A 81 -8.83 5.40 -15.46
N VAL A 82 -9.16 5.84 -16.68
CA VAL A 82 -8.75 7.15 -17.22
C VAL A 82 -9.75 8.25 -16.85
N ILE A 83 -11.02 7.88 -16.65
CA ILE A 83 -12.10 8.80 -16.27
C ILE A 83 -12.42 8.57 -14.79
N HIS A 84 -12.38 9.64 -14.00
CA HIS A 84 -12.77 9.59 -12.60
C HIS A 84 -14.28 9.36 -12.47
N HIS A 85 -14.63 8.30 -11.77
CA HIS A 85 -15.98 8.06 -11.28
C HIS A 85 -15.87 7.86 -9.77
N GLU A 86 -16.72 8.55 -9.01
CA GLU A 86 -16.72 8.39 -7.55
C GLU A 86 -17.10 6.95 -7.19
N THR A 87 -16.28 6.30 -6.37
CA THR A 87 -16.51 4.92 -5.92
C THR A 87 -17.75 4.87 -5.03
N VAL A 88 -18.78 4.17 -5.51
CA VAL A 88 -20.02 3.96 -4.76
C VAL A 88 -19.78 2.85 -3.72
N GLY A 89 -19.80 3.22 -2.44
CA GLY A 89 -19.61 2.26 -1.35
C GLY A 89 -18.16 1.79 -1.18
N ILE A 90 -17.98 0.52 -0.80
CA ILE A 90 -16.68 -0.11 -0.54
C ILE A 90 -16.36 -1.08 -1.68
N GLN A 91 -15.20 -0.93 -2.29
CA GLN A 91 -14.64 -1.87 -3.25
C GLN A 91 -13.44 -2.59 -2.64
N THR A 92 -13.45 -3.92 -2.71
CA THR A 92 -12.37 -4.75 -2.15
C THR A 92 -11.59 -5.43 -3.27
N THR A 93 -10.26 -5.29 -3.26
CA THR A 93 -9.35 -5.89 -4.24
C THR A 93 -8.24 -6.65 -3.55
N ILE A 94 -8.01 -7.90 -3.95
CA ILE A 94 -6.93 -8.73 -3.42
C ILE A 94 -5.71 -8.66 -4.34
N VAL A 95 -4.54 -8.41 -3.75
CA VAL A 95 -3.25 -8.42 -4.41
C VAL A 95 -2.31 -9.36 -3.69
N TYR A 96 -1.79 -10.35 -4.43
CA TYR A 96 -0.73 -11.23 -3.94
C TYR A 96 0.64 -10.70 -4.38
N TRP A 97 1.59 -10.68 -3.44
CA TRP A 97 2.95 -10.26 -3.68
C TRP A 97 3.95 -11.18 -2.95
N PRO A 98 4.72 -12.02 -3.68
CA PRO A 98 5.82 -12.76 -3.08
C PRO A 98 6.99 -11.83 -2.79
N ALA A 99 7.58 -11.95 -1.60
CA ALA A 99 8.79 -11.25 -1.24
C ALA A 99 9.67 -12.11 -0.32
N LYS A 100 10.99 -11.89 -0.38
CA LYS A 100 11.96 -12.60 0.46
C LYS A 100 12.33 -11.76 1.66
N LEU A 101 12.30 -12.36 2.84
CA LEU A 101 12.64 -11.71 4.10
C LEU A 101 14.16 -11.68 4.29
N GLN A 102 14.69 -10.50 4.62
CA GLN A 102 16.12 -10.27 4.81
C GLN A 102 16.70 -11.10 5.97
N ALA A 103 15.97 -11.19 7.08
CA ALA A 103 16.47 -11.80 8.32
C ALA A 103 16.48 -13.34 8.29
N SER A 104 15.57 -13.97 7.54
CA SER A 104 15.37 -15.42 7.57
C SER A 104 15.66 -16.12 6.24
N ASP A 105 15.91 -15.35 5.17
CA ASP A 105 16.03 -15.83 3.80
C ASP A 105 14.79 -16.62 3.32
N ARG A 106 13.65 -16.49 4.01
CA ARG A 106 12.39 -17.15 3.66
C ARG A 106 11.56 -16.30 2.72
N VAL A 107 10.86 -16.95 1.81
CA VAL A 107 9.83 -16.31 0.98
C VAL A 107 8.50 -16.33 1.71
N VAL A 108 7.82 -15.18 1.70
CA VAL A 108 6.45 -15.02 2.21
C VAL A 108 5.59 -14.45 1.09
N ILE A 109 4.36 -14.95 0.97
CA ILE A 109 3.33 -14.36 0.12
C ILE A 109 2.53 -13.35 0.94
N PHE A 110 2.67 -12.08 0.60
CA PHE A 110 1.81 -11.02 1.13
C PHE A 110 0.48 -11.03 0.37
N ARG A 111 -0.63 -11.23 1.10
CA ARG A 111 -2.00 -11.08 0.62
C ARG A 111 -2.55 -9.75 1.11
N PHE A 112 -2.48 -8.74 0.26
CA PHE A 112 -3.03 -7.42 0.54
C PHE A 112 -4.49 -7.35 0.11
N GLU A 113 -5.37 -7.01 1.04
CA GLU A 113 -6.78 -6.80 0.79
C GLU A 113 -7.07 -5.29 0.87
N PHE A 114 -7.08 -4.64 -0.29
CA PHE A 114 -7.32 -3.21 -0.41
C PHE A 114 -8.81 -2.91 -0.34
N TRP A 115 -9.20 -2.07 0.60
CA TRP A 115 -10.52 -1.50 0.75
C TRP A 115 -10.49 -0.06 0.23
N ASP A 116 -11.01 0.16 -0.97
CA ASP A 116 -11.18 1.47 -1.59
C ASP A 116 -12.61 1.99 -1.34
N CYS A 117 -12.73 3.24 -0.93
CA CYS A 117 -14.03 3.86 -0.71
C CYS A 117 -14.03 5.32 -1.17
N GLY A 118 -15.12 5.73 -1.82
CA GLY A 118 -15.34 7.12 -2.23
C GLY A 118 -15.42 8.05 -1.02
N GLU A 119 -14.89 9.26 -1.14
CA GLU A 119 -14.95 10.25 -0.07
C GLU A 119 -16.41 10.66 0.20
N ALA A 120 -17.22 10.79 -0.85
CA ALA A 120 -18.64 11.12 -0.72
C ALA A 120 -19.41 10.04 0.05
N ALA A 121 -19.10 8.77 -0.20
CA ALA A 121 -19.71 7.64 0.51
C ALA A 121 -19.34 7.67 2.00
N LEU A 122 -18.07 7.91 2.33
CA LEU A 122 -17.59 8.03 3.71
C LEU A 122 -18.25 9.18 4.49
N LYS A 123 -18.58 10.29 3.81
CA LYS A 123 -19.26 11.44 4.45
C LYS A 123 -20.78 11.26 4.55
N LYS A 124 -21.37 10.53 3.61
CA LYS A 124 -22.83 10.35 3.54
C LYS A 124 -23.33 9.24 4.47
N PHE A 125 -22.51 8.21 4.70
CA PHE A 125 -22.92 6.99 5.38
C PHE A 125 -22.00 6.68 6.57
N ASP A 126 -22.50 6.92 7.78
CA ASP A 126 -21.72 6.80 9.02
C ASP A 126 -21.22 5.39 9.32
N HIS A 127 -21.85 4.35 8.73
CA HIS A 127 -21.47 2.96 8.93
C HIS A 127 -20.30 2.49 8.05
N ILE A 128 -19.97 3.22 6.98
CA ILE A 128 -18.92 2.81 6.03
C ILE A 128 -17.53 2.95 6.66
N LEU A 129 -17.24 4.11 7.29
CA LEU A 129 -15.92 4.35 7.88
C LEU A 129 -15.60 3.35 9.02
N PRO A 130 -16.51 3.05 9.98
CA PRO A 130 -16.30 1.99 10.96
C PRO A 130 -16.02 0.61 10.34
N ALA A 131 -16.78 0.21 9.32
CA ALA A 131 -16.57 -1.07 8.62
C ALA A 131 -15.21 -1.13 7.92
N CYS A 132 -14.77 -0.02 7.31
CA CYS A 132 -13.44 0.08 6.75
C CYS A 132 -12.36 -0.03 7.83
N LYS A 133 -12.51 0.63 8.98
CA LYS A 133 -11.52 0.65 10.07
C LYS A 133 -11.40 -0.66 10.84
N GLU A 134 -12.48 -1.41 11.00
CA GLU A 134 -12.47 -2.64 11.79
C GLU A 134 -11.38 -3.62 11.29
N LYS A 135 -10.48 -4.04 12.19
CA LYS A 135 -9.38 -4.99 11.91
C LYS A 135 -8.52 -4.58 10.70
N THR A 136 -8.31 -3.27 10.53
CA THR A 136 -7.38 -2.76 9.52
C THR A 136 -5.96 -2.83 10.04
N ASP A 137 -5.04 -3.35 9.21
CA ASP A 137 -3.62 -3.44 9.54
C ASP A 137 -2.85 -2.21 9.03
N ALA A 138 -3.32 -1.61 7.93
CA ALA A 138 -2.73 -0.40 7.36
C ALA A 138 -3.73 0.62 6.81
N PHE A 139 -3.39 1.89 6.96
CA PHE A 139 -4.06 3.03 6.33
C PHE A 139 -3.14 3.67 5.28
N LEU A 140 -3.63 3.74 4.04
CA LEU A 140 -2.98 4.46 2.94
C LEU A 140 -3.69 5.80 2.71
N PHE A 141 -2.99 6.89 3.00
CA PHE A 141 -3.48 8.25 2.80
C PHE A 141 -2.98 8.81 1.49
N LEU A 142 -3.90 9.04 0.55
CA LEU A 142 -3.58 9.50 -0.79
C LEU A 142 -3.81 11.00 -0.94
N PHE A 143 -2.82 11.65 -1.52
CA PHE A 143 -2.94 12.99 -2.09
C PHE A 143 -2.49 12.96 -3.56
N SER A 144 -2.85 13.98 -4.32
CA SER A 144 -2.47 14.14 -5.71
C SER A 144 -1.44 15.26 -5.85
N PHE A 145 -0.36 15.02 -6.59
CA PHE A 145 0.65 16.06 -6.87
C PHE A 145 0.09 17.27 -7.62
N THR A 146 -1.07 17.12 -8.26
CA THR A 146 -1.79 18.17 -9.00
C THR A 146 -3.00 18.74 -8.24
N ASP A 147 -3.09 18.48 -6.94
CA ASP A 147 -4.16 19.02 -6.09
C ASP A 147 -3.59 19.37 -4.71
N ARG A 148 -3.19 20.64 -4.56
CA ARG A 148 -2.66 21.16 -3.29
C ARG A 148 -3.59 20.89 -2.11
N SER A 149 -4.89 21.06 -2.32
CA SER A 149 -5.88 20.93 -1.25
C SER A 149 -5.90 19.50 -0.71
N SER A 150 -5.64 18.49 -1.54
CA SER A 150 -5.57 17.10 -1.09
C SER A 150 -4.39 16.82 -0.18
N PHE A 151 -3.28 17.52 -0.37
CA PHE A 151 -2.10 17.41 0.48
C PHE A 151 -2.31 18.11 1.83
N GLU A 152 -2.89 19.31 1.81
CA GLU A 152 -3.18 20.09 3.04
C GLU A 152 -4.23 19.41 3.92
N ASP A 153 -5.07 18.54 3.36
CA ASP A 153 -6.07 17.78 4.09
C ASP A 153 -5.51 16.52 4.79
N LEU A 154 -4.27 16.11 4.50
CA LEU A 154 -3.67 14.88 5.07
C LEU A 154 -3.70 14.84 6.61
N PRO A 155 -3.32 15.90 7.35
CA PRO A 155 -3.45 15.93 8.80
C PRO A 155 -4.87 15.64 9.30
N ALA A 156 -5.86 16.30 8.69
CA ALA A 156 -7.26 16.13 9.08
C ALA A 156 -7.74 14.70 8.77
N GLN A 157 -7.33 14.13 7.63
CA GLN A 157 -7.61 12.74 7.28
C GLN A 157 -6.97 11.74 8.25
N LEU A 158 -5.70 11.95 8.63
CA LEU A 158 -4.98 11.13 9.60
C LEU A 158 -5.73 11.09 10.93
N SER A 159 -6.11 12.25 11.47
CA SER A 159 -6.86 12.34 12.73
C SER A 159 -8.25 11.72 12.62
N ARG A 160 -8.98 11.98 11.53
CA ARG A 160 -10.37 11.51 11.34
C ARG A 160 -10.47 10.00 11.08
N VAL A 161 -9.59 9.48 10.23
CA VAL A 161 -9.69 8.11 9.70
C VAL A 161 -8.89 7.15 10.56
N ALA A 162 -7.59 7.40 10.72
CA ALA A 162 -6.74 6.54 11.53
C ALA A 162 -6.97 6.80 13.03
N GLY A 163 -7.01 8.08 13.45
CA GLY A 163 -7.02 8.44 14.87
C GLY A 163 -5.90 7.70 15.63
N ASP A 164 -6.21 7.27 16.85
CA ASP A 164 -5.29 6.56 17.74
C ASP A 164 -5.40 5.04 17.67
N VAL A 165 -5.84 4.48 16.53
CA VAL A 165 -5.90 3.01 16.39
C VAL A 165 -4.47 2.45 16.57
N PRO A 166 -4.20 1.72 17.66
CA PRO A 166 -2.86 1.25 17.97
C PRO A 166 -2.46 0.13 16.99
N ASN A 167 -1.15 -0.08 16.84
CA ASN A 167 -0.59 -1.17 16.05
C ASN A 167 -1.00 -1.20 14.57
N THR A 168 -1.27 -0.04 13.97
CA THR A 168 -1.58 0.08 12.54
C THR A 168 -0.51 0.85 11.80
N VAL A 169 -0.18 0.38 10.60
CA VAL A 169 0.75 1.08 9.71
C VAL A 169 0.02 2.24 9.05
N LYS A 170 0.59 3.44 9.11
CA LYS A 170 0.06 4.63 8.42
C LYS A 170 1.08 5.05 7.37
N MET A 171 0.66 5.14 6.11
CA MET A 171 1.55 5.49 5.00
C MET A 171 0.87 6.50 4.08
N VAL A 172 1.66 7.43 3.54
CA VAL A 172 1.20 8.46 2.60
C VAL A 172 1.62 8.09 1.17
N ILE A 173 0.72 8.26 0.22
CA ILE A 173 0.99 8.02 -1.21
C ILE A 173 0.65 9.27 -2.02
N GLY A 174 1.66 9.83 -2.68
CA GLY A 174 1.50 10.91 -3.66
C GLY A 174 1.25 10.36 -5.06
N SER A 175 0.04 10.56 -5.58
CA SER A 175 -0.39 10.10 -6.91
C SER A 175 -0.18 11.15 -7.99
N LYS A 176 -0.34 10.74 -9.26
CA LYS A 176 -0.16 11.58 -10.47
C LYS A 176 1.22 12.24 -10.55
N PHE A 177 2.24 11.56 -10.01
CA PHE A 177 3.62 12.06 -10.02
C PHE A 177 4.21 12.16 -11.45
N ASP A 178 3.54 11.58 -12.44
CA ASP A 178 3.84 11.73 -13.87
C ASP A 178 3.52 13.13 -14.42
N GLN A 179 2.62 13.87 -13.78
CA GLN A 179 2.15 15.19 -14.23
C GLN A 179 3.00 16.33 -13.66
N TYR A 180 4.32 16.23 -13.81
CA TYR A 180 5.29 17.13 -13.18
C TYR A 180 5.09 18.62 -13.52
N MET A 181 4.61 18.93 -14.73
CA MET A 181 4.33 20.31 -15.16
C MET A 181 3.11 20.93 -14.44
N HIS A 182 2.27 20.11 -13.82
CA HIS A 182 1.09 20.53 -13.08
C HIS A 182 1.25 20.27 -11.58
N THR A 183 2.50 20.20 -11.09
CA THR A 183 2.73 19.92 -9.68
C THR A 183 2.44 21.15 -8.82
N ASP A 184 1.48 20.99 -7.91
CA ASP A 184 1.10 22.00 -6.90
C ASP A 184 1.70 21.69 -5.52
N VAL A 185 2.37 20.54 -5.37
CA VAL A 185 2.99 20.09 -4.13
C VAL A 185 4.50 19.94 -4.32
N PRO A 186 5.30 20.97 -3.98
CA PRO A 186 6.75 20.95 -4.15
C PRO A 186 7.45 20.08 -3.10
N GLU A 187 8.68 19.68 -3.40
CA GLU A 187 9.51 18.81 -2.56
C GLU A 187 9.73 19.36 -1.14
N ARG A 188 9.81 20.69 -0.99
CA ARG A 188 9.94 21.36 0.31
C ARG A 188 8.80 21.01 1.26
N ASP A 189 7.58 20.88 0.74
CA ASP A 189 6.40 20.62 1.55
C ASP A 189 6.33 19.14 1.94
N LEU A 190 6.76 18.24 1.04
CA LEU A 190 6.94 16.83 1.37
C LEU A 190 7.99 16.63 2.47
N THR A 191 9.08 17.40 2.41
CA THR A 191 10.17 17.35 3.41
C THR A 191 9.66 17.83 4.77
N ALA A 192 8.97 18.97 4.79
CA ALA A 192 8.36 19.50 6.02
C ALA A 192 7.33 18.52 6.60
N PHE A 193 6.49 17.90 5.76
CA PHE A 193 5.52 16.90 6.20
C PHE A 193 6.19 15.66 6.80
N ARG A 194 7.24 15.12 6.16
CA ARG A 194 7.99 13.97 6.68
C ARG A 194 8.61 14.28 8.04
N GLN A 195 9.17 15.48 8.22
CA GLN A 195 9.73 15.93 9.50
C GLN A 195 8.67 16.08 10.60
N ALA A 196 7.47 16.54 10.24
CA ALA A 196 6.41 16.80 11.21
C ALA A 196 5.66 15.54 11.66
N TRP A 197 5.49 14.55 10.76
CA TRP A 197 4.62 13.40 11.00
C TRP A 197 5.36 12.06 11.13
N ASP A 198 6.62 11.99 10.69
CA ASP A 198 7.43 10.76 10.65
C ASP A 198 6.66 9.56 10.05
N LEU A 199 6.06 9.79 8.88
CA LEU A 199 5.32 8.78 8.12
C LEU A 199 6.02 8.41 6.81
N PRO A 200 5.99 7.13 6.40
CA PRO A 200 6.48 6.71 5.10
C PRO A 200 5.68 7.41 3.99
N LEU A 201 6.38 8.00 3.02
CA LEU A 201 5.76 8.67 1.88
C LEU A 201 6.32 8.12 0.58
N LEU A 202 5.46 7.48 -0.21
CA LEU A 202 5.78 6.91 -1.51
C LEU A 202 5.13 7.70 -2.64
N ARG A 203 5.72 7.63 -3.84
CA ARG A 203 5.22 8.29 -5.05
C ARG A 203 4.77 7.25 -6.04
N VAL A 204 3.65 7.52 -6.71
CA VAL A 204 3.07 6.60 -7.69
C VAL A 204 2.64 7.32 -8.97
N LYS A 205 2.83 6.61 -10.08
CA LYS A 205 2.31 6.96 -11.39
C LYS A 205 1.28 5.90 -11.78
N SER A 206 0.01 6.23 -11.60
CA SER A 206 -1.09 5.34 -11.99
C SER A 206 -1.48 5.63 -13.44
N VAL A 207 -0.58 5.31 -14.36
CA VAL A 207 -0.81 5.45 -15.81
C VAL A 207 -1.13 4.08 -16.42
N PRO A 208 -2.05 4.00 -17.41
CA PRO A 208 -2.29 2.75 -18.12
C PRO A 208 -1.00 2.22 -18.75
N GLY A 209 -0.77 0.91 -18.63
CA GLY A 209 0.35 0.24 -19.30
C GLY A 209 0.25 0.35 -20.83
N ARG A 210 1.38 0.15 -21.53
CA ARG A 210 1.40 0.13 -23.00
C ARG A 210 0.35 -0.85 -23.52
N ARG A 211 -0.49 -0.42 -24.47
CA ARG A 211 -1.52 -1.29 -25.07
C ARG A 211 -0.91 -2.18 -26.15
N LEU A 212 -1.33 -3.43 -26.17
CA LEU A 212 -1.12 -4.36 -27.28
C LEU A 212 -2.08 -4.01 -28.44
N ALA A 213 -1.80 -4.58 -29.61
CA ALA A 213 -2.66 -4.43 -30.80
C ALA A 213 -4.10 -4.95 -30.58
N ASP A 214 -4.33 -5.79 -29.57
CA ASP A 214 -5.65 -6.29 -29.15
C ASP A 214 -6.43 -5.30 -28.26
N GLY A 215 -5.91 -4.09 -28.04
CA GLY A 215 -6.50 -3.04 -27.21
C GLY A 215 -6.27 -3.21 -25.70
N ARG A 216 -5.63 -4.30 -25.26
CA ARG A 216 -5.43 -4.63 -23.84
C ARG A 216 -4.06 -4.14 -23.34
N THR A 217 -3.94 -3.80 -22.07
CA THR A 217 -2.69 -3.28 -21.46
C THR A 217 -1.66 -4.38 -21.19
N LEU A 218 -0.37 -4.02 -21.27
CA LEU A 218 0.80 -4.85 -20.90
C LEU A 218 1.04 -4.88 -19.39
N ASP A 219 -0.01 -5.10 -18.58
CA ASP A 219 0.10 -5.23 -17.12
C ASP A 219 0.52 -6.66 -16.72
N GLY A 220 1.65 -7.06 -17.30
CA GLY A 220 2.33 -8.34 -17.10
C GLY A 220 3.55 -8.20 -16.21
N ARG A 221 4.62 -8.90 -16.56
CA ARG A 221 5.89 -8.83 -15.82
C ARG A 221 6.48 -7.41 -15.78
N ALA A 222 6.31 -6.61 -16.84
CA ALA A 222 6.77 -5.23 -16.89
C ALA A 222 6.04 -4.34 -15.85
N GLY A 223 4.73 -4.54 -15.68
CA GLY A 223 3.95 -3.80 -14.68
C GLY A 223 4.30 -4.15 -13.24
N LEU A 224 4.94 -5.29 -12.98
CA LEU A 224 5.41 -5.67 -11.64
C LEU A 224 6.49 -4.70 -11.13
N ALA A 225 7.44 -4.33 -11.99
CA ALA A 225 8.52 -3.43 -11.62
C ALA A 225 7.99 -2.04 -11.22
N ASP A 226 6.95 -1.55 -11.91
CA ASP A 226 6.31 -0.26 -11.62
C ASP A 226 5.67 -0.19 -10.22
N VAL A 227 5.28 -1.35 -9.66
CA VAL A 227 4.56 -1.42 -8.38
C VAL A 227 5.39 -2.06 -7.26
N ALA A 228 6.55 -2.63 -7.59
CA ALA A 228 7.38 -3.37 -6.66
C ALA A 228 7.79 -2.52 -5.46
N HIS A 229 8.17 -1.25 -5.66
CA HIS A 229 8.54 -0.37 -4.55
C HIS A 229 7.38 -0.07 -3.59
N ILE A 230 6.14 0.01 -4.10
CA ILE A 230 4.95 0.20 -3.26
C ILE A 230 4.65 -1.08 -2.47
N LEU A 231 4.63 -2.24 -3.15
CA LEU A 231 4.25 -3.52 -2.53
C LEU A 231 5.33 -4.02 -1.55
N ASN A 232 6.61 -3.85 -1.89
CA ASN A 232 7.71 -4.08 -0.95
C ASN A 232 7.61 -3.12 0.22
N GLY A 233 7.52 -1.80 -0.02
CA GLY A 233 7.44 -0.81 1.06
C GLY A 233 6.27 -1.09 2.00
N LEU A 234 5.09 -1.44 1.48
CA LEU A 234 3.95 -1.82 2.29
C LEU A 234 4.20 -3.11 3.09
N GLY A 235 4.73 -4.16 2.44
CA GLY A 235 5.08 -5.42 3.09
C GLY A 235 6.13 -5.26 4.19
N GLU A 236 7.14 -4.40 3.99
CA GLU A 236 8.18 -4.12 4.99
C GLU A 236 7.59 -3.53 6.26
N HIS A 237 6.73 -2.51 6.13
CA HIS A 237 6.16 -1.84 7.29
C HIS A 237 5.18 -2.74 8.04
N LEU A 238 4.37 -3.52 7.31
CA LEU A 238 3.42 -4.47 7.91
C LEU A 238 4.14 -5.61 8.62
N TRP A 239 5.15 -6.22 7.96
CA TRP A 239 5.92 -7.30 8.57
C TRP A 239 6.71 -6.84 9.79
N HIS A 240 7.32 -5.65 9.71
CA HIS A 240 7.98 -5.05 10.87
C HIS A 240 7.01 -4.80 12.03
N GLN A 241 5.80 -4.30 11.73
CA GLN A 241 4.77 -4.08 12.74
C GLN A 241 4.34 -5.40 13.41
N ASP A 242 4.22 -6.49 12.66
CA ASP A 242 3.93 -7.82 13.23
C ASP A 242 5.09 -8.31 14.12
N GLN A 243 6.34 -8.10 13.71
CA GLN A 243 7.51 -8.45 14.51
C GLN A 243 7.57 -7.66 15.83
N VAL A 244 7.23 -6.37 15.79
CA VAL A 244 7.10 -5.52 16.98
C VAL A 244 5.95 -6.02 17.87
N ALA A 245 4.78 -6.30 17.31
CA ALA A 245 3.62 -6.81 18.05
C ALA A 245 3.89 -8.18 18.68
N ALA A 246 4.71 -9.03 18.03
CA ALA A 246 5.16 -10.31 18.55
C ALA A 246 6.31 -10.20 19.56
N GLY A 247 6.85 -9.00 19.82
CA GLY A 247 7.98 -8.78 20.73
C GLY A 247 9.33 -9.28 20.20
N LEU A 248 9.44 -9.55 18.90
CA LEU A 248 10.69 -10.00 18.26
C LEU A 248 11.65 -8.84 17.96
N VAL A 249 11.10 -7.63 17.83
CA VAL A 249 11.84 -6.38 17.62
C VAL A 249 11.40 -5.38 18.70
N PRO A 250 12.29 -4.54 19.23
CA PRO A 250 11.91 -3.52 20.22
C PRO A 250 10.78 -2.63 19.69
N GLY A 251 9.68 -2.57 20.44
CA GLY A 251 8.60 -1.63 20.17
C GLY A 251 8.97 -0.19 20.51
N PRO A 252 8.07 0.78 20.26
CA PRO A 252 8.23 2.13 20.78
C PRO A 252 8.45 2.03 22.29
N GLN A 253 9.55 2.56 22.82
CA GLN A 253 9.64 2.77 24.26
C GLN A 253 8.54 3.76 24.64
N GLU A 254 7.51 3.29 25.34
CA GLU A 254 6.68 4.17 26.16
C GLU A 254 7.62 4.75 27.20
N SER A 255 7.84 6.06 27.14
CA SER A 255 8.44 6.77 28.26
C SER A 255 7.45 6.71 29.42
N SER A 256 7.51 5.66 30.22
CA SER A 256 6.83 5.60 31.50
C SER A 256 7.35 6.75 32.36
N PRO A 257 6.50 7.70 32.79
CA PRO A 257 6.90 8.65 33.81
C PRO A 257 6.77 7.91 35.13
N ASP A 258 7.81 7.21 35.57
CA ASP A 258 7.79 6.67 36.93
C ASP A 258 9.13 6.87 37.64
N GLY A 259 9.08 7.76 38.63
CA GLY A 259 9.53 7.45 39.97
C GLY A 259 11.04 7.55 40.27
N GLY A 260 11.41 8.64 40.95
CA GLY A 260 12.66 8.75 41.71
C GLY A 260 13.02 10.21 42.00
N GLN A 261 12.25 10.89 42.86
CA GLN A 261 12.57 11.15 44.27
C GLN A 261 13.84 12.00 44.51
N GLY A 262 13.62 13.13 45.16
CA GLY A 262 14.60 14.08 45.70
C GLY A 262 13.85 15.27 46.27
#